data_AF-A0A2W6CCB1-F1
#
_entry.id   AF-A0A2W6CCB1-F1
#
_cell.length_a   1.000
_cell.length_b   1.000
_cell.length_c   1.000
_cell.angle_alpha   90.00
_cell.angle_beta   90.00
_cell.angle_gamma   90.00
#
_symmetry.space_group_name_H-M   'P 1'
#
loop_
_entity.id
_entity.type
_entity.pdbx_description
1 polymer ?
#
loop_
_entity_poly.entity_id
_entity_poly.type
_entity_poly.pdbx_seq_one_letter_code
_entity_poly.pdbx_strand_id
1 'polypeptide(L)' 'MAQVEPNGEVFLRSMGVVPADQRWFWTQEWQAGEHEATVQISAGDFTTHEGPADMFAALRQQ' A
#
# COMPACT_ATOMS: atom_id res chain seq x y z
N MET A 1 7.55 4.36 -18.83
CA MET A 1 8.73 3.80 -19.53
C MET A 1 8.25 2.83 -20.58
N ALA A 2 8.86 2.82 -21.76
CA ALA A 2 8.57 1.83 -22.80
C ALA A 2 9.62 0.72 -22.74
N GLN A 3 9.18 -0.53 -22.68
CA GLN A 3 10.04 -1.70 -22.83
C GLN A 3 9.78 -2.30 -24.21
N VAL A 4 10.85 -2.63 -24.93
CA VAL A 4 10.79 -3.23 -26.27
C VAL A 4 11.30 -4.66 -26.16
N GLU A 5 10.45 -5.61 -26.53
CA GLU A 5 10.81 -7.03 -26.55
C GLU A 5 11.52 -7.40 -27.87
N PRO A 6 12.36 -8.46 -27.86
CA PRO A 6 13.13 -8.87 -29.05
C PRO A 6 12.28 -9.28 -30.26
N ASN A 7 11.00 -9.61 -30.04
CA ASN A 7 10.02 -9.93 -31.09
C ASN A 7 9.38 -8.69 -31.74
N GLY A 8 9.74 -7.48 -31.28
CA GLY A 8 9.21 -6.21 -31.78
C GLY A 8 7.96 -5.71 -31.06
N GLU A 9 7.49 -6.38 -30.01
CA GLU A 9 6.40 -5.88 -29.18
C GLU A 9 6.87 -4.76 -28.24
N VAL A 10 6.04 -3.73 -28.10
CA VAL A 10 6.32 -2.56 -27.25
C VAL A 10 5.31 -2.48 -26.12
N PHE A 11 5.77 -2.65 -24.88
CA PHE A 11 4.98 -2.44 -23.68
C PHE A 11 5.11 -0.99 -23.22
N LEU A 12 4.05 -0.20 -23.40
CA LEU A 12 3.95 1.15 -22.85
C LEU A 12 3.37 1.09 -21.44
N ARG A 13 4.23 1.24 -20.43
CA ARG A 13 3.76 1.53 -19.07
C ARG A 13 3.37 3.00 -19.00
N SER A 14 2.06 3.26 -19.09
CA SER A 14 1.45 4.55 -18.75
C SER A 14 1.89 4.92 -17.33
N MET A 15 2.79 5.91 -17.24
CA MET A 15 3.11 6.53 -15.96
C MET A 15 1.98 7.51 -15.67
N GLY A 16 0.96 7.06 -14.96
CA GLY A 16 -0.02 7.99 -14.38
C GLY A 16 0.76 9.06 -13.62
N VAL A 17 0.45 10.34 -13.84
CA VAL A 17 1.07 11.42 -13.09
C VAL A 17 0.57 11.30 -11.66
N VAL A 18 1.35 10.67 -10.79
CA VAL A 18 1.08 10.64 -9.36
C VAL A 18 1.39 12.04 -8.83
N PRO A 19 0.41 12.72 -8.19
CA PRO A 19 0.67 13.97 -7.47
C PRO A 19 1.89 13.82 -6.57
N ALA A 20 2.78 14.83 -6.56
CA ALA A 20 4.07 14.71 -5.89
C ALA A 20 3.94 14.42 -4.37
N ASP A 21 2.87 14.96 -3.77
CA ASP A 21 2.43 14.78 -2.39
C ASP A 21 1.86 13.39 -2.10
N GLN A 22 1.65 12.54 -3.12
CA GLN A 22 1.17 11.16 -2.99
C GLN A 22 2.19 10.11 -3.44
N ARG A 23 3.38 10.52 -3.90
CA ARG A 23 4.43 9.57 -4.33
C ARG A 23 4.88 8.61 -3.23
N TRP A 24 4.83 9.05 -1.98
CA TRP A 24 5.24 8.24 -0.83
C TRP A 24 4.43 6.94 -0.73
N PHE A 25 3.15 6.96 -1.13
CA PHE A 25 2.26 5.79 -1.13
C PHE A 25 2.75 4.70 -2.09
N TRP A 26 3.43 5.10 -3.17
CA TRP A 26 3.94 4.19 -4.20
C TRP A 26 5.38 3.76 -4.00
N THR A 27 5.99 4.09 -2.85
CA THR A 27 7.31 3.54 -2.51
C THR A 27 7.20 2.03 -2.27
N GLN A 28 8.28 1.29 -2.55
CA GLN A 28 8.29 -0.16 -2.34
C GLN A 28 8.00 -0.54 -0.88
N GLU A 29 8.55 0.23 0.06
CA GLU A 29 8.30 0.07 1.49
C GLU A 29 6.81 0.21 1.83
N TRP A 30 6.17 1.28 1.35
CA TRP A 30 4.75 1.48 1.61
C TRP A 30 3.88 0.37 0.99
N GLN A 31 4.15 0.01 -0.27
CA GLN A 31 3.39 -1.05 -0.94
C GLN A 31 3.57 -2.42 -0.29
N ALA A 32 4.74 -2.71 0.31
CA ALA A 32 4.94 -3.92 1.09
C ALA A 32 4.07 -3.93 2.35
N GLY A 33 4.00 -2.80 3.08
CA GLY A 33 3.12 -2.64 4.24
C GLY A 33 1.63 -2.77 3.89
N GLU A 34 1.20 -2.19 2.77
CA GLU A 34 -0.18 -2.35 2.28
C GLU A 34 -0.54 -3.81 1.99
N HIS A 35 0.39 -4.56 1.40
CA HIS A 35 0.20 -5.99 1.15
C HIS A 35 0.09 -6.78 2.46
N GLU A 36 0.97 -6.52 3.42
CA GLU A 36 0.95 -7.14 4.76
C GLU A 36 -0.38 -6.86 5.48
N ALA A 37 -0.80 -5.59 5.54
CA ALA A 37 -2.05 -5.19 6.16
C ALA A 37 -3.27 -5.86 5.49
N THR A 38 -3.27 -5.97 4.16
CA THR A 38 -4.32 -6.68 3.41
C THR A 38 -4.42 -8.15 3.83
N VAL A 39 -3.27 -8.82 4.01
CA VAL A 39 -3.21 -10.22 4.45
C VAL A 39 -3.73 -10.36 5.89
N GLN A 40 -3.30 -9.48 6.80
CA GLN A 40 -3.76 -9.45 8.20
C GLN A 40 -5.28 -9.26 8.28
N ILE A 41 -5.84 -8.29 7.55
CA ILE A 41 -7.29 -8.05 7.48
C ILE A 41 -8.03 -9.29 6.96
N SER A 42 -7.52 -9.91 5.90
CA SER A 42 -8.12 -11.12 5.31
C SER A 42 -8.07 -12.32 6.26
N ALA A 43 -7.03 -12.41 7.09
CA ALA A 43 -6.87 -13.44 8.11
C ALA A 43 -7.69 -13.18 9.39
N GLY A 44 -8.31 -12.00 9.52
CA GLY A 44 -8.97 -11.57 10.76
C GLY A 44 -7.98 -11.17 11.86
N ASP A 45 -6.72 -10.92 11.51
CA ASP A 45 -5.65 -10.49 12.42
C ASP A 45 -5.69 -8.97 12.62
N PHE A 46 -6.80 -8.49 13.18
CA PHE A 46 -6.98 -7.10 13.55
C PHE A 46 -7.92 -7.00 14.75
N THR A 47 -7.89 -5.85 15.43
CA THR A 47 -8.83 -5.52 16.50
C THR A 47 -9.74 -4.39 16.05
N THR A 48 -10.96 -4.37 16.58
CA THR A 48 -11.91 -3.27 16.37
C THR A 48 -12.12 -2.54 17.68
N HIS A 49 -12.38 -1.24 17.57
CA HIS A 49 -12.58 -0.34 18.70
C HIS A 49 -13.82 0.50 18.44
N GLU A 50 -14.60 0.76 19.49
CA GLU A 50 -15.83 1.55 19.40
C GLU A 50 -15.57 3.02 19.04
N GLY A 51 -14.32 3.49 19.20
CA GLY A 51 -13.91 4.81 18.74
C GLY A 51 -12.45 5.14 19.04
N PRO A 52 -12.01 6.36 18.68
CA PRO A 52 -10.60 6.75 18.77
C PRO A 52 -10.06 6.72 20.21
N ALA A 53 -10.87 7.07 21.20
CA ALA A 53 -10.45 7.06 22.61
C ALA A 53 -10.08 5.64 23.09
N ASP A 54 -10.89 4.65 22.71
CA ASP A 54 -10.67 3.23 23.02
C ASP A 54 -9.43 2.69 22.29
N MET A 55 -9.33 2.97 20.98
CA MET A 55 -8.15 2.61 20.17
C MET A 55 -6.85 3.18 20.77
N PHE A 56 -6.83 4.47 21.15
CA PHE A 56 -5.63 5.08 21.76
C PHE A 56 -5.34 4.53 23.15
N ALA A 57 -6.36 4.12 23.92
CA ALA A 57 -6.13 3.45 25.19
C ALA A 57 -5.43 2.10 25.00
N ALA A 58 -5.82 1.33 23.96
CA ALA A 58 -5.18 0.07 23.61
C ALA A 58 -3.73 0.25 23.14
N LEU A 59 -3.45 1.24 22.28
CA LEU A 59 -2.10 1.49 21.76
C LEU A 59 -1.09 1.90 22.84
N ARG A 60 -1.53 2.61 23.88
CA ARG A 60 -0.63 3.01 24.99
C ARG A 60 -0.20 1.84 25.89
N GLN A 61 -0.84 0.68 25.75
CA GLN A 61 -0.56 -0.51 26.56
C GLN A 61 0.38 -1.50 25.85
N GLN A 62 0.84 -1.19 24.64
CA GLN A 62 1.74 -2.01 23.83
C GLN A 62 3.22 -1.63 24.05
#